data_AF-A0A4U0W5L7-F1
#
_entry.id   AF-A0A4U0W5L7-F1
#
_cell.length_a   1.000
_cell.length_b   1.000
_cell.length_c   1.000
_cell.angle_alpha   90.00
_cell.angle_beta   90.00
_cell.angle_gamma   90.00
#
_symmetry.space_group_name_H-M   'P 1'
#
loop_
_entity.id
_entity.type
_entity.pdbx_description
1 polymer ?
#
loop_
_entity_poly.entity_id
_entity_poly.type
_entity_poly.pdbx_seq_one_letter_code
_entity_poly.pdbx_strand_id
1 'polypeptide(L)'
;MAEVATPPTDIAPLAAFEDTSLPTTESALTSTNTTTDLAAPARKTKIIKRKRRPARPQQDPATFKTEPPPQTGTIFNIWYNKWSGGDREDAFSSKHQAKGRCSVARDSGYTRADKVPGSYFCLFFARGLCPRGQDCEYLHRLPNSRLGKEGEGAGLGDIYPSNVDCFGRDKFSDYRDDMGGVGSFMRVNRTLYIGRIHVTDDIEEVVARHFAEWGQVERIRVLPSRGVAFVTYTHLANSEFAKEAMAHQSLDHDETLNVRWAAVDPNPVAQKREARRVEEQAAEAIRRALPASYVAELEGRRYEGADPEEERKRRKIEGSFGLQGYEAGDKVWYAAEKARIEGGGERQLLEAPSEDGGQEAEGGVALQQIEAPESNGLLGASILAALQGFRAGRSSEAKAPDKTGPLVGYGSDSDDD
;
A
#
# COMPACT_ATOMS: atom_id res chain seq x y z
N MET A 1 -15.93 74.29 -29.51
CA MET A 1 -17.21 73.73 -29.99
C MET A 1 -16.90 72.51 -30.82
N ALA A 2 -17.00 71.32 -30.22
CA ALA A 2 -17.21 70.04 -30.89
C ALA A 2 -17.51 69.05 -29.75
N GLU A 3 -18.79 68.67 -29.64
CA GLU A 3 -19.33 67.82 -28.60
C GLU A 3 -18.88 66.36 -28.79
N VAL A 4 -18.63 65.71 -27.65
CA VAL A 4 -18.24 64.30 -27.51
C VAL A 4 -19.52 63.47 -27.41
N ALA A 5 -19.72 62.55 -28.36
CA ALA A 5 -20.80 61.57 -28.34
C ALA A 5 -20.25 60.19 -27.92
N THR A 6 -20.77 59.66 -26.82
CA THR A 6 -20.52 58.32 -26.26
C THR A 6 -21.43 57.26 -26.90
N PRO A 7 -20.96 56.03 -27.20
CA PRO A 7 -21.81 54.88 -27.50
C PRO A 7 -22.08 54.00 -26.26
N PRO A 8 -23.15 53.18 -26.28
CA PRO A 8 -23.73 52.53 -25.09
C PRO A 8 -23.04 51.22 -24.68
N THR A 9 -23.08 50.96 -23.37
CA THR A 9 -22.62 49.74 -22.69
C THR A 9 -23.74 48.69 -22.59
N ASP A 10 -23.57 47.55 -23.26
CA ASP A 10 -24.37 46.34 -23.01
C ASP A 10 -23.65 45.43 -22.00
N ILE A 11 -24.23 45.30 -20.80
CA ILE A 11 -23.78 44.42 -19.72
C ILE A 11 -24.68 43.18 -19.72
N ALA A 12 -24.13 42.03 -20.11
CA ALA A 12 -24.79 40.73 -19.95
C ALA A 12 -24.65 40.25 -18.49
N PRO A 13 -25.72 39.72 -17.85
CA PRO A 13 -25.64 39.30 -16.46
C PRO A 13 -24.94 37.94 -16.31
N LEU A 14 -24.00 37.92 -15.36
CA LEU A 14 -23.28 36.74 -14.86
C LEU A 14 -24.27 35.76 -14.21
N ALA A 15 -24.21 34.49 -14.64
CA ALA A 15 -24.90 33.39 -14.00
C ALA A 15 -24.27 33.12 -12.62
N ALA A 16 -25.06 33.32 -11.56
CA ALA A 16 -24.71 32.98 -10.19
C ALA A 16 -24.69 31.46 -10.00
N PHE A 17 -23.60 30.95 -9.43
CA PHE A 17 -23.48 29.58 -8.95
C PHE A 17 -24.16 29.47 -7.58
N GLU A 18 -25.22 28.66 -7.48
CA GLU A 18 -25.83 28.29 -6.21
C GLU A 18 -25.08 27.12 -5.57
N ASP A 19 -24.55 27.40 -4.39
CA ASP A 19 -23.88 26.50 -3.47
C ASP A 19 -24.95 25.67 -2.75
N THR A 20 -24.93 24.34 -2.89
CA THR A 20 -25.85 23.43 -2.18
C THR A 20 -25.06 22.50 -1.30
N SER A 21 -24.62 23.03 -0.16
CA SER A 21 -24.31 22.24 1.02
C SER A 21 -24.94 22.90 2.25
N LEU A 22 -25.75 22.08 2.95
CA LEU A 22 -26.43 22.29 4.24
C LEU A 22 -27.97 22.39 4.18
N PRO A 23 -28.69 21.67 5.07
CA PRO A 23 -30.14 21.69 5.14
C PRO A 23 -30.62 22.83 6.05
N THR A 24 -31.28 23.83 5.47
CA THR A 24 -31.92 24.91 6.24
C THR A 24 -33.28 24.44 6.75
N THR A 25 -33.43 24.44 8.07
CA THR A 25 -34.71 24.40 8.78
C THR A 25 -35.28 25.82 8.89
N GLU A 26 -36.59 25.92 9.13
CA GLU A 26 -37.44 27.12 9.32
C GLU A 26 -38.43 27.37 8.15
N SER A 27 -39.67 26.91 8.25
CA SER A 27 -40.81 27.49 9.00
C SER A 27 -41.60 28.52 8.18
N ALA A 28 -42.60 28.04 7.43
CA ALA A 28 -43.72 28.86 6.99
C ALA A 28 -45.02 28.07 7.23
N LEU A 29 -45.83 28.58 8.16
CA LEU A 29 -47.17 28.10 8.48
C LEU A 29 -48.14 28.42 7.34
N THR A 30 -48.89 27.41 6.90
CA THR A 30 -50.23 27.64 6.36
C THR A 30 -51.15 26.50 6.79
N SER A 31 -52.19 26.86 7.53
CA SER A 31 -53.20 25.96 8.07
C SER A 31 -54.31 25.72 7.06
N THR A 32 -54.58 24.46 6.71
CA THR A 32 -55.92 23.98 6.32
C THR A 32 -56.06 22.51 6.67
N ASN A 33 -56.99 22.21 7.58
CA ASN A 33 -57.39 20.86 7.99
C ASN A 33 -58.25 20.19 6.90
N THR A 34 -57.92 18.96 6.53
CA THR A 34 -58.91 17.91 6.18
C THR A 34 -58.25 16.54 6.29
N THR A 35 -58.82 15.71 7.16
CA THR A 35 -58.50 14.30 7.42
C THR A 35 -58.97 13.39 6.28
N THR A 36 -58.07 12.56 5.74
CA THR A 36 -58.39 11.24 5.15
C THR A 36 -57.13 10.39 5.12
N ASP A 37 -57.20 9.23 5.77
CA ASP A 37 -56.22 8.14 5.76
C ASP A 37 -55.98 7.61 4.35
N LEU A 38 -54.77 7.77 3.81
CA LEU A 38 -54.21 6.92 2.76
C LEU A 38 -52.69 6.87 2.90
N ALA A 39 -52.16 5.65 3.11
CA ALA A 39 -50.75 5.34 3.21
C ALA A 39 -49.95 5.87 2.00
N ALA A 40 -48.99 6.77 2.26
CA ALA A 40 -48.11 7.29 1.24
C ALA A 40 -47.03 6.24 0.86
N PRO A 41 -46.87 5.87 -0.42
CA PRO A 41 -45.77 5.00 -0.83
C PRO A 41 -44.46 5.79 -0.77
N ALA A 42 -43.48 5.25 -0.03
CA ALA A 42 -42.13 5.79 0.03
C ALA A 42 -41.55 5.97 -1.38
N ARG A 43 -41.41 7.22 -1.82
CA ARG A 43 -40.76 7.57 -3.08
C ARG A 43 -39.27 7.25 -2.95
N LYS A 44 -38.88 6.07 -3.39
CA LYS A 44 -37.47 5.72 -3.63
C LYS A 44 -36.95 6.65 -4.73
N THR A 45 -36.26 7.74 -4.34
CA THR A 45 -35.47 8.53 -5.29
C THR A 45 -34.41 7.62 -5.88
N LYS A 46 -34.65 7.14 -7.10
CA LYS A 46 -33.64 6.40 -7.86
C LYS A 46 -32.42 7.31 -7.96
N ILE A 47 -31.33 6.95 -7.28
CA ILE A 47 -30.03 7.58 -7.48
C ILE A 47 -29.64 7.26 -8.92
N ILE A 48 -29.88 8.20 -9.82
CA ILE A 48 -29.39 8.11 -11.20
C ILE A 48 -27.87 8.20 -11.09
N LYS A 49 -27.18 7.06 -11.11
CA LYS A 49 -25.72 7.01 -11.22
C LYS A 49 -25.33 7.75 -12.49
N ARG A 50 -24.89 9.01 -12.36
CA ARG A 50 -24.30 9.77 -13.47
C ARG A 50 -23.14 8.94 -14.01
N LYS A 51 -23.22 8.51 -15.26
CA LYS A 51 -22.11 7.89 -15.98
C LYS A 51 -20.91 8.83 -15.88
N ARG A 52 -19.73 8.30 -15.56
CA ARG A 52 -18.50 9.12 -15.49
C ARG A 52 -18.29 9.78 -16.85
N ARG A 53 -18.02 11.09 -16.85
CA ARG A 53 -17.67 11.84 -18.06
C ARG A 53 -16.45 11.21 -18.73
N PRO A 54 -16.32 11.26 -20.07
CA PRO A 54 -15.11 10.83 -20.75
C PRO A 54 -13.92 11.67 -20.31
N ALA A 55 -12.72 11.08 -20.29
CA ALA A 55 -11.51 11.81 -19.92
C ALA A 55 -11.11 12.81 -21.02
N ARG A 56 -10.72 14.01 -20.60
CA ARG A 56 -10.32 15.09 -21.52
C ARG A 56 -8.90 14.86 -22.03
N PRO A 57 -8.60 15.07 -23.33
CA PRO A 57 -7.23 15.15 -23.83
C PRO A 57 -6.58 16.44 -23.29
N GLN A 58 -5.41 16.31 -22.65
CA GLN A 58 -4.75 17.43 -21.95
C GLN A 58 -3.87 18.27 -22.87
N GLN A 59 -3.25 17.63 -23.86
CA GLN A 59 -2.36 18.24 -24.84
C GLN A 59 -2.78 17.77 -26.23
N ASP A 60 -2.59 18.63 -27.23
CA ASP A 60 -2.79 18.21 -28.60
C ASP A 60 -1.64 17.29 -29.04
N PRO A 61 -1.91 16.21 -29.79
CA PRO A 61 -0.86 15.29 -30.26
C PRO A 61 0.26 15.98 -31.04
N ALA A 62 -0.02 17.09 -31.73
CA ALA A 62 0.94 17.84 -32.52
C ALA A 62 1.96 18.63 -31.66
N THR A 63 1.60 18.96 -30.42
CA THR A 63 2.45 19.67 -29.45
C THR A 63 3.43 18.72 -28.78
N PHE A 64 3.15 17.41 -28.79
CA PHE A 64 4.05 16.38 -28.26
C PHE A 64 5.23 16.13 -29.22
N LYS A 65 6.17 17.07 -29.25
CA LYS A 65 7.47 16.87 -29.90
C LYS A 65 8.50 16.50 -28.85
N THR A 66 9.11 15.34 -29.01
CA THR A 66 10.27 14.95 -28.21
C THR A 66 11.44 15.85 -28.60
N GLU A 67 11.63 16.93 -27.86
CA GLU A 67 12.80 17.79 -28.03
C GLU A 67 14.04 17.01 -27.56
N PRO A 68 15.14 17.01 -28.35
CA PRO A 68 16.39 16.45 -27.88
C PRO A 68 16.83 17.19 -26.61
N PRO A 69 17.48 16.48 -25.65
CA PRO A 69 17.88 17.09 -24.40
C PRO A 69 18.81 18.29 -24.66
N PRO A 70 18.70 19.37 -23.87
CA PRO A 70 19.54 20.54 -24.04
C PRO A 70 21.02 20.14 -24.00
N GLN A 71 21.84 20.82 -24.79
CA GLN A 71 23.27 20.53 -24.86
C GLN A 71 23.96 20.91 -23.55
N THR A 72 24.15 19.93 -22.66
CA THR A 72 24.84 20.12 -21.38
C THR A 72 26.31 19.73 -21.43
N GLY A 73 26.76 19.06 -22.51
CA GLY A 73 28.14 18.57 -22.65
C GLY A 73 28.67 18.66 -24.08
N THR A 74 29.87 18.13 -24.28
CA THR A 74 30.62 18.26 -25.54
C THR A 74 30.29 17.16 -26.54
N ILE A 75 30.07 15.93 -26.06
CA ILE A 75 29.82 14.77 -26.92
C ILE A 75 28.47 14.18 -26.57
N PHE A 76 27.57 14.05 -27.55
CA PHE A 76 26.29 13.37 -27.35
C PHE A 76 26.47 11.85 -27.44
N ASN A 77 26.21 11.15 -26.34
CA ASN A 77 26.25 9.70 -26.30
C ASN A 77 24.91 9.12 -26.78
N ILE A 78 24.92 8.54 -27.99
CA ILE A 78 23.74 7.97 -28.65
C ILE A 78 23.19 6.75 -27.91
N TRP A 79 24.04 5.94 -27.25
CA TRP A 79 23.58 4.75 -26.55
C TRP A 79 22.76 5.08 -25.30
N TYR A 80 23.18 6.11 -24.56
CA TYR A 80 22.52 6.53 -23.32
C TYR A 80 21.61 7.75 -23.48
N ASN A 81 21.48 8.29 -24.71
CA ASN A 81 20.79 9.55 -25.02
C ASN A 81 21.13 10.68 -24.05
N LYS A 82 22.42 10.82 -23.71
CA LYS A 82 22.93 11.79 -22.74
C LYS A 82 24.17 12.48 -23.27
N TRP A 83 24.35 13.74 -22.90
CA TRP A 83 25.59 14.45 -23.15
C TRP A 83 26.69 13.99 -22.17
N SER A 84 27.85 13.68 -22.70
CA SER A 84 29.09 13.34 -21.99
C SER A 84 30.00 14.57 -21.92
N GLY A 85 30.78 14.68 -20.84
CA GLY A 85 31.77 15.76 -20.66
C GLY A 85 31.18 17.12 -20.28
N GLY A 86 29.92 17.15 -19.86
CA GLY A 86 29.26 18.31 -19.27
C GLY A 86 29.38 18.39 -17.75
N ASP A 87 28.98 19.52 -17.17
CA ASP A 87 28.92 19.66 -15.72
C ASP A 87 27.90 18.68 -15.12
N ARG A 88 28.37 17.81 -14.21
CA ARG A 88 27.53 16.77 -13.58
C ARG A 88 26.53 17.38 -12.60
N GLU A 89 26.78 18.61 -12.15
CA GLU A 89 25.97 19.34 -11.19
C GLU A 89 24.66 19.86 -11.84
N ASP A 90 24.69 20.18 -13.12
CA ASP A 90 23.51 20.66 -13.88
C ASP A 90 22.41 19.59 -14.01
N ALA A 91 22.76 18.30 -14.03
CA ALA A 91 21.78 17.22 -14.05
C ALA A 91 21.00 17.10 -12.73
N PHE A 92 21.60 17.48 -11.60
CA PHE A 92 20.94 17.50 -10.28
C PHE A 92 20.30 18.86 -9.96
N SER A 93 20.77 19.92 -10.63
CA SER A 93 20.33 21.30 -10.44
C SER A 93 19.31 21.78 -11.47
N SER A 94 19.09 21.07 -12.58
CA SER A 94 18.14 21.44 -13.63
C SER A 94 16.69 21.46 -13.13
N LYS A 95 16.29 22.65 -12.66
CA LYS A 95 15.00 23.07 -12.11
C LYS A 95 14.08 23.57 -13.23
N HIS A 96 13.89 22.82 -14.31
CA HIS A 96 12.85 23.21 -15.25
C HIS A 96 11.50 22.86 -14.65
N GLN A 97 10.58 23.83 -14.64
CA GLN A 97 9.20 23.58 -14.26
C GLN A 97 8.57 22.57 -15.24
N ALA A 98 7.68 21.75 -14.72
CA ALA A 98 6.91 20.83 -15.55
C ALA A 98 6.08 21.61 -16.59
N LYS A 99 6.02 21.10 -17.82
CA LYS A 99 5.30 21.75 -18.93
C LYS A 99 3.76 21.80 -18.73
N GLY A 100 3.22 20.96 -17.84
CA GLY A 100 1.79 20.89 -17.56
C GLY A 100 1.53 20.31 -16.17
N ARG A 101 0.32 20.57 -15.65
CA ARG A 101 -0.20 20.06 -14.37
C ARG A 101 -1.61 19.54 -14.59
N CYS A 102 -1.92 18.31 -14.18
CA CYS A 102 -3.27 17.81 -14.36
C CYS A 102 -4.23 18.33 -13.30
N SER A 103 -5.46 18.65 -13.72
CA SER A 103 -6.55 18.98 -12.81
C SER A 103 -7.48 17.79 -12.69
N VAL A 104 -7.49 17.14 -11.52
CA VAL A 104 -8.31 15.93 -11.28
C VAL A 104 -9.78 16.21 -11.60
N ALA A 105 -10.30 17.37 -11.21
CA ALA A 105 -11.71 17.71 -11.42
C ALA A 105 -12.10 17.89 -12.90
N ARG A 106 -11.17 18.27 -13.78
CA ARG A 106 -11.44 18.56 -15.20
C ARG A 106 -11.04 17.40 -16.11
N ASP A 107 -9.89 16.80 -15.83
CA ASP A 107 -9.25 15.85 -16.74
C ASP A 107 -9.61 14.39 -16.42
N SER A 108 -10.05 14.10 -15.18
CA SER A 108 -10.46 12.74 -14.82
C SER A 108 -11.76 12.33 -15.51
N GLY A 109 -11.80 11.08 -15.92
CA GLY A 109 -12.94 10.55 -16.63
C GLY A 109 -12.79 9.09 -16.99
N TYR A 110 -13.73 8.63 -17.81
CA TYR A 110 -13.75 7.30 -18.39
C TYR A 110 -12.73 7.23 -19.53
N THR A 111 -11.95 6.13 -19.56
CA THR A 111 -11.01 5.77 -20.64
C THR A 111 -11.27 4.35 -21.14
N ARG A 112 -10.55 3.92 -22.18
CA ARG A 112 -10.63 2.52 -22.67
C ARG A 112 -10.18 1.52 -21.61
N ALA A 113 -9.28 1.94 -20.73
CA ALA A 113 -8.76 1.14 -19.62
C ALA A 113 -9.82 0.74 -18.59
N ASP A 114 -10.87 1.55 -18.40
CA ASP A 114 -11.96 1.22 -17.46
C ASP A 114 -12.71 -0.07 -17.85
N LYS A 115 -12.63 -0.53 -19.11
CA LYS A 115 -13.21 -1.79 -19.56
C LYS A 115 -12.38 -3.02 -19.16
N VAL A 116 -11.07 -2.84 -19.01
CA VAL A 116 -10.13 -3.94 -18.74
C VAL A 116 -9.80 -3.93 -17.23
N PRO A 117 -10.24 -4.95 -16.46
CA PRO A 117 -9.91 -5.02 -15.05
C PRO A 117 -8.39 -5.19 -14.86
N GLY A 118 -7.85 -4.59 -13.79
CA GLY A 118 -6.40 -4.65 -13.51
C GLY A 118 -5.54 -3.71 -14.36
N SER A 119 -6.14 -2.76 -15.07
CA SER A 119 -5.39 -1.72 -15.80
C SER A 119 -4.62 -0.80 -14.85
N TYR A 120 -3.52 -0.22 -15.35
CA TYR A 120 -2.69 0.73 -14.63
C TYR A 120 -3.08 2.19 -14.90
N PHE A 121 -2.62 3.10 -14.04
CA PHE A 121 -2.80 4.53 -14.24
C PHE A 121 -1.90 5.09 -15.33
N CYS A 122 -2.37 6.16 -15.99
CA CYS A 122 -1.56 6.81 -17.01
C CYS A 122 -0.53 7.75 -16.38
N LEU A 123 0.76 7.51 -16.63
CA LEU A 123 1.84 8.39 -16.17
C LEU A 123 1.71 9.80 -16.75
N PHE A 124 1.40 9.90 -18.05
CA PHE A 124 1.21 11.19 -18.71
C PHE A 124 -0.01 11.94 -18.20
N PHE A 125 -1.05 11.23 -17.74
CA PHE A 125 -2.20 11.86 -17.10
C PHE A 125 -1.80 12.52 -15.79
N ALA A 126 -1.06 11.82 -14.93
CA ALA A 126 -0.55 12.39 -13.67
C ALA A 126 0.30 13.64 -13.92
N ARG A 127 1.10 13.64 -15.00
CA ARG A 127 1.92 14.79 -15.42
C ARG A 127 1.16 15.88 -16.17
N GLY A 128 -0.12 15.71 -16.49
CA GLY A 128 -0.89 16.73 -17.23
C GLY A 128 -0.58 16.83 -18.72
N LEU A 129 -0.05 15.77 -19.33
CA LEU A 129 0.46 15.76 -20.70
C LEU A 129 -0.18 14.69 -21.59
N CYS A 130 -1.23 13.99 -21.15
CA CYS A 130 -1.80 12.89 -21.93
C CYS A 130 -2.56 13.41 -23.16
N PRO A 131 -2.15 13.03 -24.40
CA PRO A 131 -2.85 13.45 -25.61
C PRO A 131 -4.05 12.55 -25.95
N ARG A 132 -4.13 11.35 -25.36
CA ARG A 132 -5.11 10.33 -25.74
C ARG A 132 -6.50 10.52 -25.12
N GLY A 133 -6.61 11.26 -24.01
CA GLY A 133 -7.89 11.51 -23.34
C GLY A 133 -8.70 10.23 -23.11
N GLN A 134 -9.93 10.18 -23.63
CA GLN A 134 -10.86 9.04 -23.56
C GLN A 134 -10.31 7.75 -24.20
N ASP A 135 -9.45 7.86 -25.21
CA ASP A 135 -8.93 6.73 -25.97
C ASP A 135 -7.65 6.15 -25.34
N CYS A 136 -7.27 6.63 -24.16
CA CYS A 136 -6.13 6.12 -23.43
C CYS A 136 -6.35 4.68 -22.95
N GLU A 137 -5.34 3.84 -23.12
CA GLU A 137 -5.28 2.45 -22.64
C GLU A 137 -5.01 2.35 -21.14
N TYR A 138 -4.70 3.47 -20.50
CA TYR A 138 -4.45 3.58 -19.07
C TYR A 138 -5.55 4.40 -18.38
N LEU A 139 -5.70 4.22 -17.07
CA LEU A 139 -6.78 4.83 -16.29
C LEU A 139 -6.52 6.34 -16.06
N HIS A 140 -7.54 7.18 -16.25
CA HIS A 140 -7.53 8.62 -15.94
C HIS A 140 -8.44 8.94 -14.74
N ARG A 141 -8.05 8.44 -13.57
CA ARG A 141 -8.72 8.72 -12.29
C ARG A 141 -7.69 8.59 -11.18
N LEU A 142 -8.04 9.04 -9.97
CA LEU A 142 -7.23 8.76 -8.80
C LEU A 142 -7.39 7.30 -8.38
N PRO A 143 -6.32 6.67 -7.83
CA PRO A 143 -6.41 5.35 -7.24
C PRO A 143 -7.49 5.31 -6.16
N ASN A 144 -8.46 4.41 -6.33
CA ASN A 144 -9.43 4.13 -5.28
C ASN A 144 -9.08 2.81 -4.61
N SER A 145 -8.94 2.87 -3.30
CA SER A 145 -8.64 1.72 -2.43
C SER A 145 -9.89 1.19 -1.73
N ARG A 146 -11.09 1.69 -2.10
CA ARG A 146 -12.35 1.32 -1.46
C ARG A 146 -12.68 -0.14 -1.76
N LEU A 147 -12.16 -1.05 -0.94
CA LEU A 147 -12.77 -2.33 -0.67
C LEU A 147 -14.15 -2.07 -0.04
N GLY A 148 -15.23 -2.54 -0.65
CA GLY A 148 -16.50 -2.70 0.08
C GLY A 148 -17.58 -1.65 -0.15
N LYS A 149 -17.84 -1.23 -1.39
CA LYS A 149 -19.20 -0.77 -1.72
C LYS A 149 -19.82 -1.71 -2.73
N GLU A 150 -20.45 -2.79 -2.24
CA GLU A 150 -21.21 -3.74 -3.05
C GLU A 150 -22.10 -3.00 -4.07
N GLY A 151 -21.83 -3.23 -5.34
CA GLY A 151 -22.57 -2.66 -6.46
C GLY A 151 -21.86 -2.89 -7.78
N GLU A 152 -22.57 -2.90 -8.89
CA GLU A 152 -21.97 -2.95 -10.22
C GLU A 152 -21.04 -1.74 -10.42
N GLY A 153 -19.72 -2.01 -10.45
CA GLY A 153 -18.63 -1.02 -10.31
C GLY A 153 -17.71 -1.24 -9.11
N ALA A 154 -18.05 -2.19 -8.23
CA ALA A 154 -17.24 -2.70 -7.13
C ALA A 154 -16.30 -3.79 -7.64
N GLY A 155 -15.34 -3.40 -8.47
CA GLY A 155 -14.17 -4.25 -8.64
C GLY A 155 -13.46 -4.42 -7.28
N LEU A 156 -12.59 -5.43 -7.17
CA LEU A 156 -11.46 -5.30 -6.25
C LEU A 156 -10.89 -3.89 -6.46
N GLY A 157 -10.70 -3.12 -5.39
CA GLY A 157 -10.10 -1.78 -5.48
C GLY A 157 -8.78 -1.83 -6.26
N ASP A 158 -8.26 -0.67 -6.65
CA ASP A 158 -7.02 -0.53 -7.42
C ASP A 158 -5.79 -0.99 -6.57
N ILE A 159 -5.68 -2.29 -6.36
CA ILE A 159 -4.67 -2.98 -5.56
C ILE A 159 -3.71 -3.66 -6.53
N TYR A 160 -2.45 -3.23 -6.47
CA TYR A 160 -1.37 -3.75 -7.30
C TYR A 160 -0.46 -4.67 -6.48
N PRO A 161 0.23 -5.63 -7.12
CA PRO A 161 1.21 -6.45 -6.43
C PRO A 161 2.39 -5.59 -5.96
N SER A 162 3.05 -5.99 -4.87
CA SER A 162 4.09 -5.18 -4.22
C SER A 162 5.31 -4.87 -5.11
N ASN A 163 5.56 -5.68 -6.15
CA ASN A 163 6.65 -5.47 -7.08
C ASN A 163 6.33 -4.43 -8.17
N VAL A 164 5.08 -4.00 -8.33
CA VAL A 164 4.65 -3.07 -9.40
C VAL A 164 4.01 -1.82 -8.81
N ASP A 165 4.35 -0.67 -9.39
CA ASP A 165 3.77 0.65 -9.12
C ASP A 165 2.37 0.82 -9.72
N CYS A 166 1.58 1.78 -9.24
CA CYS A 166 0.25 2.10 -9.77
C CYS A 166 0.26 2.43 -11.29
N PHE A 167 1.42 2.81 -11.83
CA PHE A 167 1.64 3.07 -13.25
C PHE A 167 2.09 1.84 -14.07
N GLY A 168 2.22 0.65 -13.47
CA GLY A 168 2.67 -0.56 -14.16
C GLY A 168 4.19 -0.66 -14.34
N ARG A 169 4.97 0.12 -13.59
CA ARG A 169 6.45 0.08 -13.59
C ARG A 169 6.94 -0.84 -12.49
N ASP A 170 8.00 -1.58 -12.76
CA ASP A 170 8.62 -2.44 -11.75
C ASP A 170 9.35 -1.62 -10.68
N LYS A 171 9.17 -2.02 -9.41
CA LYS A 171 9.92 -1.51 -8.26
C LYS A 171 11.26 -2.24 -8.13
N PHE A 172 12.23 -1.57 -7.53
CA PHE A 172 13.57 -2.13 -7.31
C PHE A 172 13.70 -2.76 -5.91
N SER A 173 14.77 -3.52 -5.67
CA SER A 173 15.08 -4.04 -4.31
C SER A 173 15.36 -2.90 -3.35
N ASP A 174 16.18 -1.95 -3.78
CA ASP A 174 16.68 -0.84 -2.97
C ASP A 174 16.25 0.51 -3.53
N TYR A 175 16.23 1.51 -2.66
CA TYR A 175 16.05 2.89 -3.09
C TYR A 175 17.31 3.39 -3.78
N ARG A 176 17.14 4.33 -4.71
CA ARG A 176 18.24 5.12 -5.25
C ARG A 176 18.80 6.05 -4.17
N ASP A 177 20.08 6.40 -4.24
CA ASP A 177 20.74 7.32 -3.29
C ASP A 177 20.06 8.69 -3.22
N ASP A 178 19.48 9.16 -4.33
CA ASP A 178 18.74 10.41 -4.41
C ASP A 178 17.29 10.31 -3.93
N MET A 179 16.85 9.14 -3.46
CA MET A 179 15.45 8.80 -3.10
C MET A 179 14.45 9.10 -4.24
N GLY A 180 14.93 9.15 -5.49
CA GLY A 180 14.14 9.32 -6.70
C GLY A 180 13.51 8.03 -7.21
N GLY A 181 12.94 8.07 -8.41
CA GLY A 181 12.47 6.87 -9.13
C GLY A 181 11.20 6.20 -8.58
N VAL A 182 11.01 4.92 -8.87
CA VAL A 182 9.77 4.19 -8.57
C VAL A 182 9.64 3.80 -7.09
N GLY A 183 10.78 3.58 -6.40
CA GLY A 183 10.81 3.12 -5.01
C GLY A 183 11.22 1.65 -4.90
N SER A 184 11.15 1.12 -3.68
CA SER A 184 11.55 -0.26 -3.35
C SER A 184 10.35 -1.12 -2.99
N PHE A 185 10.36 -2.40 -3.37
CA PHE A 185 9.35 -3.37 -2.93
C PHE A 185 9.63 -3.97 -1.55
N MET A 186 10.85 -3.85 -1.02
CA MET A 186 11.23 -4.39 0.30
C MET A 186 10.61 -3.58 1.45
N ARG A 187 10.43 -2.27 1.24
CA ARG A 187 9.84 -1.36 2.23
C ARG A 187 8.70 -0.56 1.60
N VAL A 188 7.49 -0.76 2.12
CA VAL A 188 6.32 0.03 1.77
C VAL A 188 6.50 1.45 2.30
N ASN A 189 6.62 2.43 1.42
CA ASN A 189 6.77 3.84 1.77
C ASN A 189 5.58 4.64 1.26
N ARG A 190 4.80 5.22 2.18
CA ARG A 190 3.64 6.07 1.87
C ARG A 190 3.94 7.56 2.09
N THR A 191 5.18 7.86 2.46
CA THR A 191 5.63 9.19 2.87
C THR A 191 6.48 9.83 1.78
N LEU A 192 6.06 11.02 1.37
CA LEU A 192 6.77 11.83 0.38
C LEU A 192 7.53 12.95 1.08
N TYR A 193 8.79 13.12 0.68
CA TYR A 193 9.59 14.30 0.96
C TYR A 193 9.30 15.34 -0.13
N ILE A 194 8.97 16.55 0.29
CA ILE A 194 8.75 17.69 -0.59
C ILE A 194 9.74 18.76 -0.15
N GLY A 195 10.65 19.13 -1.03
CA GLY A 195 11.63 20.18 -0.77
C GLY A 195 11.56 21.31 -1.79
N ARG A 196 12.32 22.36 -1.49
CA ARG A 196 12.34 23.62 -2.27
C ARG A 196 11.00 24.35 -2.23
N ILE A 197 10.33 24.28 -1.07
CA ILE A 197 9.12 25.08 -0.80
C ILE A 197 9.57 26.46 -0.31
N HIS A 198 8.96 27.52 -0.83
CA HIS A 198 9.16 28.88 -0.38
C HIS A 198 8.57 29.05 1.02
N VAL A 199 9.33 29.71 1.89
CA VAL A 199 8.97 29.82 3.30
C VAL A 199 8.00 31.00 3.47
N THR A 200 6.73 30.70 3.64
CA THR A 200 5.66 31.63 4.02
C THR A 200 4.99 31.19 5.33
N ASP A 201 4.07 32.01 5.84
CA ASP A 201 3.33 31.64 7.07
C ASP A 201 2.18 30.66 6.79
N ASP A 202 1.71 30.58 5.53
CA ASP A 202 0.60 29.76 5.06
C ASP A 202 1.01 28.44 4.38
N ILE A 203 2.30 28.05 4.46
CA ILE A 203 2.84 26.84 3.79
C ILE A 203 2.02 25.59 4.11
N GLU A 204 1.59 25.43 5.36
CA GLU A 204 0.83 24.25 5.79
C GLU A 204 -0.49 24.13 5.04
N GLU A 205 -1.20 25.25 4.86
CA GLU A 205 -2.46 25.30 4.13
C GLU A 205 -2.26 25.07 2.64
N VAL A 206 -1.21 25.69 2.06
CA VAL A 206 -0.87 25.53 0.64
C VAL A 206 -0.52 24.08 0.32
N VAL A 207 0.35 23.45 1.12
CA VAL A 207 0.72 22.04 0.97
C VAL A 207 -0.51 21.15 1.16
N ALA A 208 -1.34 21.41 2.18
CA ALA A 208 -2.55 20.63 2.41
C ALA A 208 -3.53 20.72 1.22
N ARG A 209 -3.77 21.93 0.70
CA ARG A 209 -4.68 22.17 -0.43
C ARG A 209 -4.25 21.39 -1.68
N HIS A 210 -2.98 21.52 -2.07
CA HIS A 210 -2.48 20.91 -3.31
C HIS A 210 -2.28 19.39 -3.18
N PHE A 211 -1.85 18.88 -2.02
CA PHE A 211 -1.61 17.44 -1.83
C PHE A 211 -2.87 16.64 -1.51
N ALA A 212 -3.91 17.26 -0.93
CA ALA A 212 -5.18 16.60 -0.66
C ALA A 212 -5.96 16.24 -1.93
N GLU A 213 -5.72 16.94 -3.04
CA GLU A 213 -6.38 16.64 -4.32
C GLU A 213 -6.02 15.26 -4.89
N TRP A 214 -4.84 14.72 -4.55
CA TRP A 214 -4.32 13.48 -5.14
C TRP A 214 -4.74 12.21 -4.39
N GLY A 215 -5.30 12.35 -3.20
CA GLY A 215 -5.72 11.20 -2.40
C GLY A 215 -5.89 11.54 -0.92
N GLN A 216 -6.36 10.57 -0.17
CA GLN A 216 -6.56 10.74 1.26
C GLN A 216 -5.21 10.83 1.98
N VAL A 217 -4.94 12.01 2.53
CA VAL A 217 -3.77 12.29 3.34
C VAL A 217 -4.06 11.91 4.78
N GLU A 218 -3.08 11.28 5.41
CA GLU A 218 -3.15 10.82 6.79
C GLU A 218 -2.47 11.80 7.74
N ARG A 219 -1.29 12.28 7.36
CA ARG A 219 -0.52 13.25 8.15
C ARG A 219 0.31 14.16 7.24
N ILE A 220 0.30 15.44 7.54
CA ILE A 220 1.21 16.44 6.95
C ILE A 220 2.09 16.97 8.09
N ARG A 221 3.41 17.03 7.85
CA ARG A 221 4.38 17.65 8.76
C ARG A 221 5.22 18.62 7.94
N VAL A 222 5.06 19.91 8.17
CA VAL A 222 5.86 20.95 7.53
C VAL A 222 6.97 21.39 8.50
N LEU A 223 8.16 21.62 7.95
CA LEU A 223 9.29 22.25 8.63
C LEU A 223 9.59 23.58 7.92
N PRO A 224 8.96 24.69 8.37
CA PRO A 224 9.12 26.00 7.74
C PRO A 224 10.59 26.46 7.69
N SER A 225 11.37 26.16 8.73
CA SER A 225 12.79 26.55 8.82
C SER A 225 13.68 26.00 7.71
N ARG A 226 13.28 24.90 7.04
CA ARG A 226 14.03 24.29 5.94
C ARG A 226 13.30 24.36 4.60
N GLY A 227 12.06 24.87 4.55
CA GLY A 227 11.23 24.81 3.35
C GLY A 227 10.98 23.36 2.88
N VAL A 228 10.74 22.46 3.84
CA VAL A 228 10.52 21.02 3.60
C VAL A 228 9.20 20.58 4.22
N ALA A 229 8.46 19.73 3.52
CA ALA A 229 7.28 19.06 4.04
C ALA A 229 7.37 17.55 3.86
N PHE A 230 6.72 16.83 4.79
CA PHE A 230 6.51 15.39 4.73
C PHE A 230 5.02 15.11 4.68
N VAL A 231 4.57 14.46 3.61
CA VAL A 231 3.16 14.11 3.41
C VAL A 231 3.03 12.59 3.42
N THR A 232 2.22 12.08 4.35
CA THR A 232 1.91 10.65 4.50
C THR A 232 0.52 10.39 3.95
N TYR A 233 0.41 9.53 2.94
CA TYR A 233 -0.87 9.08 2.41
C TYR A 233 -1.36 7.80 3.10
N THR A 234 -2.67 7.59 3.12
CA THR A 234 -3.26 6.33 3.63
C THR A 234 -2.92 5.12 2.75
N HIS A 235 -2.83 5.34 1.44
CA HIS A 235 -2.57 4.29 0.45
C HIS A 235 -1.28 4.54 -0.33
N LEU A 236 -0.54 3.45 -0.58
CA LEU A 236 0.69 3.48 -1.37
C LEU A 236 0.45 4.03 -2.78
N ALA A 237 -0.58 3.55 -3.48
CA ALA A 237 -0.89 3.99 -4.84
C ALA A 237 -1.13 5.51 -4.94
N ASN A 238 -1.72 6.13 -3.90
CA ASN A 238 -1.90 7.58 -3.87
C ASN A 238 -0.56 8.32 -3.70
N SER A 239 0.35 7.80 -2.89
CA SER A 239 1.68 8.39 -2.73
C SER A 239 2.52 8.28 -4.01
N GLU A 240 2.43 7.15 -4.71
CA GLU A 240 3.10 6.94 -6.01
C GLU A 240 2.54 7.90 -7.07
N PHE A 241 1.22 8.00 -7.14
CA PHE A 241 0.53 8.90 -8.06
C PHE A 241 0.86 10.37 -7.79
N ALA A 242 0.75 10.79 -6.53
CA ALA A 242 1.03 12.17 -6.11
C ALA A 242 2.50 12.56 -6.35
N LYS A 243 3.44 11.62 -6.18
CA LYS A 243 4.86 11.86 -6.45
C LYS A 243 5.09 12.28 -7.90
N GLU A 244 4.56 11.53 -8.85
CA GLU A 244 4.73 11.83 -10.28
C GLU A 244 3.94 13.07 -10.72
N ALA A 245 2.78 13.31 -10.10
CA ALA A 245 1.95 14.46 -10.42
C ALA A 245 2.54 15.78 -9.93
N MET A 246 3.14 15.80 -8.74
CA MET A 246 3.69 17.00 -8.11
C MET A 246 5.20 17.20 -8.35
N ALA A 247 5.88 16.24 -8.98
CA ALA A 247 7.29 16.40 -9.34
C ALA A 247 7.49 17.58 -10.30
N HIS A 248 8.42 18.48 -9.97
CA HIS A 248 8.77 19.67 -10.75
C HIS A 248 7.62 20.67 -10.98
N GLN A 249 6.53 20.56 -10.20
CA GLN A 249 5.44 21.53 -10.23
C GLN A 249 5.76 22.76 -9.37
N SER A 250 5.00 23.83 -9.60
CA SER A 250 4.91 24.97 -8.69
C SER A 250 3.68 24.87 -7.77
N LEU A 251 3.85 25.44 -6.58
CA LEU A 251 2.74 25.78 -5.67
C LEU A 251 2.29 27.21 -6.00
N ASP A 252 2.12 28.07 -4.99
CA ASP A 252 1.55 29.41 -5.14
C ASP A 252 2.62 30.48 -5.46
N HIS A 253 3.93 30.15 -5.33
CA HIS A 253 5.05 31.09 -5.48
C HIS A 253 6.03 30.76 -6.62
N ASP A 254 5.56 30.07 -7.66
CA ASP A 254 6.36 29.73 -8.87
C ASP A 254 7.70 29.01 -8.59
N GLU A 255 7.80 28.33 -7.47
CA GLU A 255 8.93 27.47 -7.14
C GLU A 255 8.91 26.16 -7.92
N THR A 256 10.05 25.48 -7.99
CA THR A 256 10.12 24.12 -8.55
C THR A 256 10.26 23.11 -7.42
N LEU A 257 9.17 22.41 -7.12
CA LEU A 257 9.15 21.40 -6.08
C LEU A 257 10.05 20.22 -6.42
N ASN A 258 10.72 19.73 -5.39
CA ASN A 258 11.51 18.50 -5.45
C ASN A 258 10.82 17.43 -4.62
N VAL A 259 10.14 16.50 -5.28
CA VAL A 259 9.37 15.43 -4.64
C VAL A 259 10.14 14.12 -4.69
N ARG A 260 10.41 13.53 -3.53
CA ARG A 260 11.20 12.30 -3.36
C ARG A 260 10.52 11.35 -2.38
N TRP A 261 10.98 10.10 -2.37
CA TRP A 261 10.63 9.18 -1.29
C TRP A 261 11.23 9.67 0.02
N ALA A 262 10.46 9.67 1.10
CA ALA A 262 11.00 10.05 2.40
C ALA A 262 11.88 8.92 2.97
N ALA A 263 12.93 9.31 3.68
CA ALA A 263 13.68 8.41 4.54
C ALA A 263 12.88 8.15 5.84
N VAL A 264 13.31 7.15 6.61
CA VAL A 264 12.72 6.86 7.92
C VAL A 264 12.91 8.07 8.84
N ASP A 265 11.84 8.49 9.52
CA ASP A 265 11.91 9.60 10.47
C ASP A 265 12.93 9.25 11.59
N PRO A 266 13.95 10.10 11.85
CA PRO A 266 14.91 9.84 12.90
C PRO A 266 14.31 9.82 14.32
N ASN A 267 13.11 10.38 14.52
CA ASN A 267 12.50 10.42 15.85
C ASN A 267 12.02 9.03 16.31
N PRO A 268 12.51 8.49 17.45
CA PRO A 268 12.12 7.17 17.93
C PRO A 268 10.61 7.03 18.22
N VAL A 269 9.93 8.12 18.60
CA VAL A 269 8.48 8.11 18.83
C VAL A 269 7.73 7.92 17.51
N ALA A 270 8.20 8.54 16.43
CA ALA A 270 7.62 8.39 15.10
C ALA A 270 7.82 6.97 14.56
N GLN A 271 9.01 6.38 14.78
CA GLN A 271 9.31 5.00 14.41
C GLN A 271 8.43 3.99 15.15
N LYS A 272 8.27 4.14 16.48
CA LYS A 272 7.38 3.27 17.26
C LYS A 272 5.93 3.37 16.80
N ARG A 273 5.46 4.57 16.44
CA ARG A 273 4.10 4.76 15.92
C ARG A 273 3.90 4.08 14.57
N GLU A 274 4.86 4.21 13.66
CA GLU A 274 4.78 3.56 12.35
C GLU A 274 4.90 2.03 12.47
N ALA A 275 5.79 1.54 13.32
CA ALA A 275 5.90 0.11 13.63
C ALA A 275 4.59 -0.45 14.19
N ARG A 276 3.96 0.25 15.15
CA ARG A 276 2.65 -0.13 15.70
C ARG A 276 1.56 -0.16 14.63
N ARG A 277 1.56 0.80 13.69
CA ARG A 277 0.62 0.79 12.56
C ARG A 277 0.86 -0.41 11.65
N VAL A 278 2.12 -0.68 11.30
CA VAL A 278 2.47 -1.82 10.43
C VAL A 278 2.05 -3.13 11.10
N GLU A 279 2.24 -3.25 12.41
CA GLU A 279 1.78 -4.39 13.20
C GLU A 279 0.25 -4.50 13.23
N GLU A 280 -0.48 -3.40 13.41
CA GLU A 280 -1.95 -3.38 13.36
C GLU A 280 -2.49 -3.79 11.97
N GLN A 281 -1.88 -3.29 10.89
CA GLN A 281 -2.23 -3.67 9.53
C GLN A 281 -1.89 -5.14 9.24
N ALA A 282 -0.77 -5.63 9.75
CA ALA A 282 -0.42 -7.05 9.67
C ALA A 282 -1.42 -7.91 10.45
N ALA A 283 -1.84 -7.47 11.64
CA ALA A 283 -2.84 -8.14 12.45
C ALA A 283 -4.22 -8.18 11.75
N GLU A 284 -4.65 -7.08 11.12
CA GLU A 284 -5.90 -7.05 10.33
C GLU A 284 -5.82 -7.99 9.11
N ALA A 285 -4.70 -8.00 8.40
CA ALA A 285 -4.48 -8.91 7.27
C ALA A 285 -4.48 -10.38 7.72
N ILE A 286 -3.85 -10.69 8.86
CA ILE A 286 -3.85 -12.03 9.46
C ILE A 286 -5.26 -12.42 9.92
N ARG A 287 -5.99 -11.53 10.59
CA ARG A 287 -7.39 -11.77 10.98
C ARG A 287 -8.27 -12.09 9.79
N ARG A 288 -8.04 -11.41 8.66
CA ARG A 288 -8.77 -11.67 7.42
C ARG A 288 -8.37 -12.99 6.74
N ALA A 289 -7.12 -13.40 6.87
CA ALA A 289 -6.61 -14.65 6.29
C ALA A 289 -6.95 -15.87 7.14
N LEU A 290 -7.11 -15.71 8.46
CA LEU A 290 -7.46 -16.78 9.38
C LEU A 290 -8.92 -17.23 9.16
N PRO A 291 -9.22 -18.54 9.34
CA PRO A 291 -10.58 -19.04 9.29
C PRO A 291 -11.49 -18.29 10.27
N ALA A 292 -12.69 -17.95 9.82
CA ALA A 292 -13.64 -17.19 10.63
C ALA A 292 -14.04 -17.92 11.92
N SER A 293 -13.95 -19.26 11.96
CA SER A 293 -14.10 -20.06 13.18
C SER A 293 -13.01 -19.77 14.22
N TYR A 294 -11.75 -19.66 13.78
CA TYR A 294 -10.61 -19.37 14.65
C TYR A 294 -10.64 -17.94 15.17
N VAL A 295 -11.04 -16.98 14.31
CA VAL A 295 -11.23 -15.58 14.73
C VAL A 295 -12.36 -15.48 15.76
N ALA A 296 -13.48 -16.18 15.54
CA ALA A 296 -14.59 -16.21 16.48
C ALA A 296 -14.21 -16.83 17.84
N GLU A 297 -13.43 -17.92 17.84
CA GLU A 297 -12.86 -18.52 19.05
C GLU A 297 -11.94 -17.53 19.80
N LEU A 298 -11.05 -16.81 19.11
CA LEU A 298 -10.19 -15.79 19.70
C LEU A 298 -10.97 -14.59 20.27
N GLU A 299 -12.06 -14.20 19.61
CA GLU A 299 -12.95 -13.11 20.05
C GLU A 299 -13.95 -13.58 21.13
N GLY A 300 -13.93 -14.85 21.52
CA GLY A 300 -14.87 -15.42 22.50
C GLY A 300 -16.33 -15.45 22.00
N ARG A 301 -16.55 -15.28 20.70
CA ARG A 301 -17.87 -15.31 20.06
C ARG A 301 -18.12 -16.72 19.51
N ARG A 302 -19.32 -17.26 19.73
CA ARG A 302 -19.70 -18.53 19.10
C ARG A 302 -19.74 -18.34 17.59
N TYR A 303 -19.01 -19.18 16.85
CA TYR A 303 -19.06 -19.20 15.39
C TYR A 303 -20.42 -19.74 14.91
N GLU A 304 -21.30 -18.86 14.41
CA GLU A 304 -22.67 -19.21 13.99
C GLU A 304 -22.74 -19.93 12.62
N GLY A 305 -21.60 -20.06 11.92
CA GLY A 305 -21.52 -20.64 10.57
C GLY A 305 -21.13 -22.12 10.51
N ALA A 306 -21.01 -22.81 11.65
CA ALA A 306 -20.81 -24.26 11.66
C ALA A 306 -22.17 -24.95 11.47
N ASP A 307 -22.25 -25.90 10.54
CA ASP A 307 -23.43 -26.76 10.45
C ASP A 307 -23.70 -27.36 11.84
N PRO A 308 -24.92 -27.24 12.39
CA PRO A 308 -25.26 -27.79 13.71
C PRO A 308 -24.93 -29.28 13.83
N GLU A 309 -24.90 -29.99 12.69
CA GLU A 309 -24.52 -31.38 12.59
C GLU A 309 -23.01 -31.62 12.73
N GLU A 310 -22.15 -30.77 12.17
CA GLU A 310 -20.69 -30.87 12.31
C GLU A 310 -20.25 -30.51 13.73
N GLU A 311 -20.85 -29.49 14.34
CA GLU A 311 -20.56 -29.14 15.74
C GLU A 311 -21.03 -30.27 16.67
N ARG A 312 -22.17 -30.91 16.38
CA ARG A 312 -22.68 -32.06 17.13
C ARG A 312 -21.82 -33.31 16.91
N LYS A 313 -21.30 -33.55 15.69
CA LYS A 313 -20.33 -34.63 15.40
C LYS A 313 -19.00 -34.37 16.11
N ARG A 314 -18.49 -33.15 16.09
CA ARG A 314 -17.25 -32.75 16.76
C ARG A 314 -17.37 -32.89 18.28
N ARG A 315 -18.49 -32.44 18.88
CA ARG A 315 -18.80 -32.68 20.30
C ARG A 315 -19.01 -34.15 20.64
N LYS A 316 -19.53 -34.97 19.72
CA LYS A 316 -19.70 -36.42 19.92
C LYS A 316 -18.37 -37.17 19.82
N ILE A 317 -17.46 -36.70 18.96
CA ILE A 317 -16.08 -37.22 18.85
C ILE A 317 -15.27 -36.81 20.09
N GLU A 318 -15.29 -35.53 20.47
CA GLU A 318 -14.64 -35.03 21.69
C GLU A 318 -15.22 -35.69 22.96
N GLY A 319 -16.54 -35.86 23.04
CA GLY A 319 -17.24 -36.50 24.17
C GLY A 319 -17.10 -38.02 24.24
N SER A 320 -16.62 -38.67 23.18
CA SER A 320 -16.34 -40.11 23.19
C SER A 320 -14.93 -40.45 23.68
N PHE A 321 -14.04 -39.46 23.88
CA PHE A 321 -12.67 -39.64 24.36
C PHE A 321 -11.90 -40.80 23.68
N GLY A 322 -12.24 -41.14 22.43
CA GLY A 322 -11.65 -42.26 21.68
C GLY A 322 -12.15 -43.66 22.05
N LEU A 323 -13.16 -43.82 22.92
CA LEU A 323 -13.77 -45.10 23.24
C LEU A 323 -15.08 -45.34 22.44
N GLN A 324 -15.13 -46.46 21.73
CA GLN A 324 -16.29 -46.84 20.91
C GLN A 324 -17.51 -47.15 21.80
N GLY A 325 -18.53 -46.29 21.73
CA GLY A 325 -19.80 -46.45 22.47
C GLY A 325 -19.83 -45.80 23.87
N TYR A 326 -18.79 -45.05 24.26
CA TYR A 326 -18.80 -44.29 25.50
C TYR A 326 -19.30 -42.86 25.26
N GLU A 327 -20.36 -42.46 25.97
CA GLU A 327 -20.85 -41.08 25.99
C GLU A 327 -20.49 -40.50 27.37
N ALA A 328 -19.52 -39.58 27.40
CA ALA A 328 -19.07 -38.98 28.64
C ALA A 328 -20.20 -38.16 29.29
N GLY A 329 -20.61 -38.53 30.50
CA GLY A 329 -21.64 -37.81 31.24
C GLY A 329 -21.20 -36.39 31.65
N ASP A 330 -22.18 -35.51 31.92
CA ASP A 330 -21.99 -34.07 32.16
C ASP A 330 -20.89 -33.70 33.18
N LYS A 331 -20.69 -34.54 34.20
CA LYS A 331 -19.64 -34.34 35.21
C LYS A 331 -18.21 -34.49 34.65
N VAL A 332 -18.02 -35.38 33.68
CA VAL A 332 -16.73 -35.63 33.02
C VAL A 332 -16.42 -34.50 32.05
N TRP A 333 -17.44 -34.00 31.35
CA TRP A 333 -17.34 -32.79 30.52
C TRP A 333 -16.94 -31.56 31.34
N TYR A 334 -17.59 -31.34 32.48
CA TYR A 334 -17.27 -30.23 33.37
C TYR A 334 -15.85 -30.32 33.93
N ALA A 335 -15.39 -31.53 34.28
CA ALA A 335 -14.03 -31.75 34.75
C ALA A 335 -12.97 -31.54 33.64
N ALA A 336 -13.25 -32.00 32.41
CA ALA A 336 -12.35 -31.83 31.27
C ALA A 336 -12.24 -30.35 30.85
N GLU A 337 -13.36 -29.64 30.79
CA GLU A 337 -13.39 -28.20 30.46
C GLU A 337 -12.66 -27.38 31.53
N LYS A 338 -12.91 -27.68 32.82
CA LYS A 338 -12.20 -27.06 33.95
C LYS A 338 -10.69 -27.29 33.86
N ALA A 339 -10.25 -28.51 33.56
CA ALA A 339 -8.83 -28.83 33.38
C ALA A 339 -8.19 -28.11 32.18
N ARG A 340 -8.95 -27.88 31.10
CA ARG A 340 -8.48 -27.16 29.91
C ARG A 340 -8.29 -25.67 30.17
N ILE A 341 -9.18 -25.08 30.98
CA ILE A 341 -9.11 -23.67 31.39
C ILE A 341 -7.98 -23.47 32.43
N GLU A 342 -7.88 -24.34 33.43
CA GLU A 342 -6.84 -24.25 34.48
C GLU A 342 -5.43 -24.56 33.92
N GLY A 343 -5.30 -25.52 33.00
CA GLY A 343 -4.01 -25.86 32.37
C GLY A 343 -3.50 -24.84 31.34
N GLY A 344 -4.34 -23.91 30.87
CA GLY A 344 -3.95 -22.83 29.96
C GLY A 344 -3.34 -21.60 30.66
N GLY A 345 -3.60 -21.43 31.95
CA GLY A 345 -3.16 -20.25 32.72
C GLY A 345 -1.70 -20.26 33.16
N GLU A 346 -1.06 -21.44 33.21
CA GLU A 346 0.26 -21.61 33.86
C GLU A 346 1.45 -21.60 32.88
N ARG A 347 1.23 -21.38 31.57
CA ARG A 347 2.27 -21.44 30.53
C ARG A 347 2.65 -20.10 29.89
N GLN A 348 2.20 -18.96 30.42
CA GLN A 348 2.63 -17.64 29.92
C GLN A 348 2.98 -16.67 31.05
N LEU A 349 4.15 -16.88 31.66
CA LEU A 349 4.97 -15.77 32.17
C LEU A 349 6.44 -16.21 32.17
N LEU A 350 7.04 -16.35 30.97
CA LEU A 350 8.50 -16.41 30.85
C LEU A 350 8.98 -14.99 30.53
N GLU A 351 9.37 -14.28 31.58
CA GLU A 351 9.99 -12.96 31.54
C GLU A 351 11.38 -13.07 30.88
N ALA A 352 11.63 -12.27 29.84
CA ALA A 352 12.91 -12.24 29.14
C ALA A 352 13.96 -11.49 29.99
N PRO A 353 15.16 -12.07 30.25
CA PRO A 353 16.16 -11.36 31.02
C PRO A 353 16.86 -10.31 30.16
N SER A 354 16.91 -9.10 30.69
CA SER A 354 17.72 -7.97 30.22
C SER A 354 19.21 -8.28 30.37
N GLU A 355 19.97 -8.12 29.29
CA GLU A 355 21.43 -8.17 29.29
C GLU A 355 22.00 -6.91 29.94
N ASP A 356 22.55 -7.05 31.16
CA ASP A 356 23.56 -6.12 31.68
C ASP A 356 24.46 -6.85 32.70
N GLY A 357 25.77 -6.59 32.63
CA GLY A 357 26.73 -6.97 33.68
C GLY A 357 27.69 -8.13 33.35
N GLY A 358 28.74 -7.85 32.60
CA GLY A 358 29.96 -8.67 32.61
C GLY A 358 30.79 -8.40 33.85
N GLN A 359 31.20 -9.45 34.56
CA GLN A 359 32.33 -9.44 35.49
C GLN A 359 32.86 -10.86 35.70
N GLU A 360 34.14 -11.03 35.36
CA GLU A 360 34.94 -12.23 35.51
C GLU A 360 35.36 -12.43 36.97
N ALA A 361 35.28 -13.66 37.47
CA ALA A 361 36.12 -14.13 38.58
C ALA A 361 36.21 -15.67 38.56
N GLU A 362 37.41 -16.16 38.23
CA GLU A 362 37.81 -17.56 38.33
C GLU A 362 38.02 -17.98 39.79
N GLY A 363 37.68 -19.24 40.10
CA GLY A 363 38.02 -19.90 41.37
C GLY A 363 37.58 -21.36 41.36
N GLY A 364 38.49 -22.27 41.02
CA GLY A 364 38.22 -23.70 40.91
C GLY A 364 38.33 -24.47 42.23
N VAL A 365 37.56 -25.57 42.35
CA VAL A 365 37.89 -26.76 43.15
C VAL A 365 37.24 -28.01 42.53
N ALA A 366 37.92 -29.15 42.60
CA ALA A 366 37.65 -30.39 41.87
C ALA A 366 36.92 -31.49 42.70
N LEU A 367 36.43 -32.51 41.96
CA LEU A 367 35.77 -33.80 42.33
C LEU A 367 34.25 -33.69 42.66
N GLN A 368 33.34 -34.57 42.19
CA GLN A 368 33.45 -35.99 41.82
C GLN A 368 32.32 -36.40 40.84
N GLN A 369 32.59 -37.37 39.94
CA GLN A 369 31.64 -37.95 38.99
C GLN A 369 30.53 -38.77 39.68
N ILE A 370 29.25 -38.51 39.33
CA ILE A 370 28.15 -39.48 39.38
C ILE A 370 27.35 -39.35 38.07
N GLU A 371 27.00 -40.52 37.52
CA GLU A 371 26.46 -40.76 36.19
C GLU A 371 25.01 -40.30 35.97
N ALA A 372 24.76 -40.04 34.67
CA ALA A 372 23.53 -40.20 33.88
C ALA A 372 22.43 -39.10 33.92
N PRO A 373 22.05 -38.59 32.73
CA PRO A 373 20.94 -37.68 32.51
C PRO A 373 19.66 -38.45 32.13
N GLU A 374 18.50 -37.96 32.56
CA GLU A 374 17.27 -38.21 31.79
C GLU A 374 16.67 -36.87 31.33
N SER A 375 16.93 -36.61 30.06
CA SER A 375 16.27 -35.64 29.23
C SER A 375 14.78 -35.95 29.18
N ASN A 376 13.98 -35.01 29.67
CA ASN A 376 12.53 -34.97 29.53
C ASN A 376 12.18 -34.62 28.07
N GLY A 377 12.37 -35.60 27.17
CA GLY A 377 12.17 -35.51 25.73
C GLY A 377 11.09 -36.47 25.26
N LEU A 378 10.25 -35.98 24.35
CA LEU A 378 8.94 -36.47 23.89
C LEU A 378 8.88 -37.89 23.26
N LEU A 379 9.93 -38.72 23.31
CA LEU A 379 9.96 -40.02 22.65
C LEU A 379 10.37 -41.13 23.63
N GLY A 380 9.44 -42.03 23.94
CA GLY A 380 9.66 -43.13 24.89
C GLY A 380 10.73 -44.11 24.42
N ALA A 381 11.50 -44.65 25.38
CA ALA A 381 12.62 -45.57 25.15
C ALA A 381 12.27 -46.81 24.29
N SER A 382 11.00 -47.21 24.26
CA SER A 382 10.49 -48.30 23.43
C SER A 382 10.49 -47.99 21.92
N ILE A 383 10.33 -46.71 21.54
CA ILE A 383 10.32 -46.28 20.13
C ILE A 383 11.76 -46.19 19.59
N LEU A 384 12.72 -45.77 20.43
CA LEU A 384 14.14 -45.74 20.07
C LEU A 384 14.73 -47.15 19.91
N ALA A 385 14.30 -48.11 20.74
CA ALA A 385 14.69 -49.50 20.60
C ALA A 385 14.15 -50.15 19.30
N ALA A 386 12.93 -49.78 18.87
CA ALA A 386 12.35 -50.26 17.61
C ALA A 386 13.04 -49.68 16.37
N LEU A 387 13.58 -48.47 16.46
CA LEU A 387 14.29 -47.80 15.36
C LEU A 387 15.75 -48.25 15.20
N GLN A 388 16.39 -48.70 16.28
CA GLN A 388 17.75 -49.27 16.23
C GLN A 388 17.82 -50.64 15.51
N GLY A 389 16.69 -51.35 15.38
CA GLY A 389 16.59 -52.61 14.64
C GLY A 389 16.52 -52.46 13.11
N PHE A 390 16.27 -51.25 12.59
CA PHE A 390 16.20 -50.96 11.16
C PHE A 390 17.43 -50.14 10.70
N ARG A 391 18.63 -50.73 10.83
CA ARG A 391 19.84 -50.17 10.21
C ARG A 391 20.13 -50.92 8.91
N ALA A 392 19.82 -50.26 7.80
CA ALA A 392 20.06 -50.71 6.43
C ALA A 392 21.52 -51.13 6.22
N GLY A 393 21.69 -52.36 5.71
CA GLY A 393 22.97 -52.89 5.26
C GLY A 393 23.51 -52.11 4.07
N ARG A 394 24.80 -51.79 4.11
CA ARG A 394 25.60 -51.31 2.98
C ARG A 394 25.71 -52.44 1.94
N SER A 395 25.19 -52.22 0.74
CA SER A 395 25.54 -52.98 -0.46
C SER A 395 26.07 -52.03 -1.55
N SER A 396 27.34 -52.27 -1.89
CA SER A 396 28.02 -52.06 -3.18
C SER A 396 27.54 -50.95 -4.12
N GLU A 397 28.40 -49.95 -4.31
CA GLU A 397 28.44 -49.03 -5.45
C GLU A 397 28.34 -49.77 -6.78
N ALA A 398 27.30 -49.45 -7.54
CA ALA A 398 27.17 -49.77 -8.96
C ALA A 398 27.48 -48.53 -9.79
N LYS A 399 28.45 -48.70 -10.69
CA LYS A 399 28.99 -47.78 -11.68
C LYS A 399 27.91 -47.28 -12.66
N ALA A 400 27.81 -45.97 -12.87
CA ALA A 400 27.05 -45.36 -13.96
C ALA A 400 27.93 -45.23 -15.24
N PRO A 401 27.36 -45.33 -16.46
CA PRO A 401 28.14 -45.37 -17.70
C PRO A 401 28.45 -43.99 -18.30
N ASP A 402 29.60 -43.93 -18.97
CA ASP A 402 30.14 -42.79 -19.74
C ASP A 402 29.19 -42.28 -20.84
N LYS A 403 29.12 -40.95 -20.99
CA LYS A 403 28.85 -40.29 -22.28
C LYS A 403 29.75 -39.09 -22.49
N THR A 404 30.45 -39.20 -23.61
CA THR A 404 31.37 -38.31 -24.32
C THR A 404 30.67 -37.07 -24.91
N GLY A 405 31.33 -35.90 -24.90
CA GLY A 405 31.03 -34.80 -25.83
C GLY A 405 31.35 -33.38 -25.29
N PRO A 406 32.08 -32.51 -26.01
CA PRO A 406 32.98 -31.53 -25.39
C PRO A 406 32.38 -30.12 -25.23
N LEU A 407 32.79 -29.49 -24.14
CA LEU A 407 32.54 -28.11 -23.74
C LEU A 407 33.49 -27.18 -24.51
N VAL A 408 32.94 -26.28 -25.32
CA VAL A 408 33.69 -25.23 -26.04
C VAL A 408 34.12 -24.16 -25.04
N GLY A 409 35.40 -24.19 -24.65
CA GLY A 409 36.09 -23.06 -24.03
C GLY A 409 36.80 -22.25 -25.12
N TYR A 410 36.38 -21.00 -25.32
CA TYR A 410 37.09 -20.07 -26.21
C TYR A 410 38.33 -19.53 -25.48
N GLY A 411 39.49 -19.95 -25.96
CA GLY A 411 40.79 -19.44 -25.58
C GLY A 411 41.11 -18.12 -26.29
N SER A 412 41.76 -17.25 -25.54
CA SER A 412 42.43 -16.04 -25.98
C SER A 412 43.80 -16.38 -26.59
N ASP A 413 44.20 -15.57 -27.58
CA ASP A 413 45.59 -15.14 -27.89
C ASP A 413 46.38 -15.81 -29.05
N SER A 414 47.09 -14.95 -29.81
CA SER A 414 48.05 -15.16 -30.93
C SER A 414 47.47 -15.60 -32.31
N ASP A 415 47.84 -15.08 -33.49
CA ASP A 415 49.01 -14.32 -33.98
C ASP A 415 48.69 -13.50 -35.27
N ASP A 416 49.63 -12.60 -35.59
CA ASP A 416 49.82 -11.76 -36.79
C ASP A 416 49.60 -12.41 -38.17
N ASP A 417 49.11 -11.60 -39.13
CA ASP A 417 49.64 -11.43 -40.50
C ASP A 417 49.16 -10.09 -41.12
#